data_AF-A0A401RSF7-F1
#
_entry.id   AF-A0A401RSF7-F1
#
_cell.length_a   1.000
_cell.length_b   1.000
_cell.length_c   1.000
_cell.angle_alpha   90.00
_cell.angle_beta   90.00
_cell.angle_gamma   90.00
#
_symmetry.space_group_name_H-M   'P 1'
#
loop_
_entity.id
_entity.type
_entity.pdbx_description
1 polymer ?
#
loop_
_entity_poly.entity_id
_entity_poly.type
_entity_poly.pdbx_seq_one_letter_code
_entity_poly.pdbx_strand_id
1 'polypeptide(L)'
;MATIGDMHEDVLVEILSYVPARELLMSCRVVCRMWKDLVDAIHVWKGKCIREGYVKNNAEMYIKDWQKFYILLSTKKNLLKNPCAEEGFNHWTIDYNGGDQWKIEALPGAKGTAFPENHVKNYFVTSYG
;
A
#
# COMPACT_ATOMS: atom_id res chain seq x y z
N MET A 1 -41.94 9.23 2.90
CA MET A 1 -40.97 9.31 1.79
C MET A 1 -39.89 8.28 2.05
N ALA A 2 -39.52 7.48 1.05
CA ALA A 2 -38.41 6.54 1.19
C ALA A 2 -37.08 7.30 1.28
N THR A 3 -36.19 6.82 2.13
CA THR A 3 -34.85 7.36 2.39
C THR A 3 -33.80 6.32 1.99
N ILE A 4 -32.54 6.73 1.93
CA ILE A 4 -31.41 5.81 1.72
C ILE A 4 -31.36 4.71 2.79
N GLY A 5 -31.89 4.97 3.99
CA GLY A 5 -31.95 4.00 5.08
C GLY A 5 -32.95 2.86 4.87
N ASP A 6 -33.87 3.01 3.92
CA ASP A 6 -34.89 1.99 3.61
C ASP A 6 -34.41 0.99 2.53
N MET A 7 -33.18 1.15 2.04
CA MET A 7 -32.58 0.26 1.04
C MET A 7 -32.11 -1.06 1.65
N HIS A 8 -32.06 -2.12 0.83
CA HIS A 8 -31.49 -3.41 1.25
C HIS A 8 -30.01 -3.27 1.63
N GLU A 9 -29.58 -3.99 2.67
CA GLU A 9 -28.22 -3.91 3.21
C GLU A 9 -27.16 -4.17 2.14
N ASP A 10 -27.37 -5.13 1.23
CA ASP A 10 -26.43 -5.43 0.15
C ASP A 10 -26.16 -4.22 -0.75
N VAL A 11 -27.18 -3.40 -1.03
CA VAL A 11 -27.03 -2.20 -1.86
C VAL A 11 -26.27 -1.13 -1.10
N LEU A 12 -26.52 -1.00 0.21
CA LEU A 12 -25.76 -0.08 1.07
C LEU A 12 -24.30 -0.50 1.20
N VAL A 13 -24.01 -1.80 1.35
CA VAL A 13 -22.64 -2.34 1.36
C VAL A 13 -21.93 -2.00 0.07
N GLU A 14 -22.58 -2.20 -1.07
CA GLU A 14 -22.00 -1.86 -2.37
C GLU A 14 -21.71 -0.36 -2.46
N ILE A 15 -22.68 0.50 -2.15
CA ILE A 15 -22.51 1.97 -2.15
C ILE A 15 -21.36 2.40 -1.23
N LEU A 16 -21.35 1.92 0.03
CA LEU A 16 -20.33 2.23 1.01
C LEU A 16 -18.95 1.74 0.55
N SER A 17 -18.88 0.62 -0.15
CA SER A 17 -17.60 0.13 -0.67
C SER A 17 -16.95 1.15 -1.61
N TYR A 18 -17.70 1.99 -2.35
CA TYR A 18 -17.14 3.02 -3.23
C TYR A 18 -16.63 4.26 -2.50
N VAL A 19 -16.99 4.45 -1.24
CA VAL A 19 -16.52 5.59 -0.44
C VAL A 19 -15.05 5.37 -0.04
N PRO A 20 -14.18 6.40 -0.07
CA PRO A 20 -12.81 6.23 0.36
C PRO A 20 -12.74 5.89 1.86
N ALA A 21 -11.71 5.13 2.25
CA ALA A 21 -11.65 4.49 3.57
C ALA A 21 -11.64 5.49 4.73
N ARG A 22 -11.09 6.68 4.51
CA ARG A 22 -11.05 7.74 5.53
C ARG A 22 -12.46 8.25 5.83
N GLU A 23 -13.25 8.50 4.80
CA GLU A 23 -14.63 8.98 4.89
C GLU A 23 -15.55 7.91 5.46
N LEU A 24 -15.32 6.63 5.13
CA LEU A 24 -16.04 5.51 5.77
C LEU A 24 -15.89 5.55 7.29
N LEU A 25 -14.65 5.69 7.77
CA LEU A 25 -14.34 5.61 9.20
C LEU A 25 -14.71 6.88 9.96
N MET A 26 -14.52 8.06 9.36
CA MET A 26 -14.69 9.35 10.04
C MET A 26 -16.10 9.93 9.87
N SER A 27 -16.77 9.64 8.76
CA SER A 27 -18.04 10.28 8.40
C SER A 27 -19.18 9.26 8.33
N CYS A 28 -19.05 8.20 7.53
CA CYS A 28 -20.14 7.22 7.33
C CYS A 28 -20.47 6.47 8.62
N ARG A 29 -19.45 6.04 9.35
CA ARG A 29 -19.60 5.28 10.60
C ARG A 29 -20.37 6.01 11.69
N VAL A 30 -20.44 7.34 11.65
CA VAL A 30 -21.14 8.15 12.67
C VAL A 30 -22.52 8.62 12.22
N VAL A 31 -22.98 8.28 11.01
CA VAL A 31 -24.29 8.68 10.48
C VAL A 31 -25.44 8.08 11.31
N CYS A 32 -25.43 6.75 11.50
CA CYS A 32 -26.43 6.04 12.30
C CYS A 32 -25.91 4.66 12.71
N ARG A 33 -26.66 3.93 13.55
CA ARG A 33 -26.28 2.59 14.04
C ARG A 33 -26.10 1.59 12.90
N MET A 34 -27.05 1.55 11.95
CA MET A 34 -26.96 0.65 10.79
C MET A 34 -25.69 0.89 9.96
N TRP A 35 -25.35 2.16 9.69
CA TRP A 35 -24.13 2.48 8.93
C TRP A 35 -22.87 2.10 9.71
N LYS A 36 -22.86 2.31 11.03
CA LYS A 36 -21.78 1.83 11.88
C LYS A 36 -21.59 0.31 11.75
N ASP A 37 -22.68 -0.46 11.83
CA ASP A 37 -22.64 -1.91 11.77
C ASP A 37 -22.16 -2.41 10.41
N LEU A 38 -22.63 -1.79 9.30
CA LEU A 38 -22.17 -2.09 7.95
C LEU A 38 -20.69 -1.73 7.72
N VAL A 39 -20.23 -0.57 8.22
CA VAL A 39 -18.83 -0.14 8.10
C VAL A 39 -17.90 -1.02 8.95
N ASP A 40 -18.34 -1.46 10.12
CA ASP A 40 -17.58 -2.37 10.99
C ASP A 40 -17.61 -3.82 10.47
N ALA A 41 -18.49 -4.14 9.51
CA ALA A 41 -18.61 -5.47 8.92
C ALA A 41 -17.55 -5.78 7.86
N ILE A 42 -17.27 -7.07 7.67
CA ILE A 42 -16.32 -7.61 6.69
C ILE A 42 -16.63 -7.19 5.24
N HIS A 43 -17.91 -7.10 4.88
CA HIS A 43 -18.33 -7.06 3.47
C HIS A 43 -17.86 -5.80 2.74
N VAL A 44 -17.90 -4.63 3.40
CA VAL A 44 -17.44 -3.35 2.81
C VAL A 44 -15.94 -3.41 2.50
N TRP A 45 -15.13 -3.86 3.46
CA TRP A 45 -13.68 -3.92 3.32
C TRP A 45 -13.22 -5.02 2.37
N LYS A 46 -13.87 -6.20 2.40
CA LYS A 46 -13.60 -7.28 1.44
C LYS A 46 -13.97 -6.85 0.01
N GLY A 47 -15.13 -6.22 -0.18
CA GLY A 47 -15.55 -5.65 -1.46
C GLY A 47 -14.54 -4.64 -2.00
N LYS A 48 -14.09 -3.70 -1.15
CA LYS A 48 -13.00 -2.76 -1.49
C LYS A 48 -11.72 -3.47 -1.92
N CYS A 49 -11.26 -4.46 -1.14
CA CYS A 49 -10.06 -5.23 -1.46
C CYS A 49 -10.14 -5.94 -2.82
N ILE A 50 -11.29 -6.53 -3.15
CA ILE A 50 -11.48 -7.22 -4.43
C ILE A 50 -11.52 -6.22 -5.58
N ARG A 51 -12.32 -5.16 -5.45
CA ARG A 51 -12.49 -4.15 -6.50
C ARG A 51 -11.19 -3.41 -6.83
N GLU A 52 -10.39 -3.08 -5.81
CA GLU A 52 -9.12 -2.37 -5.98
C GLU A 52 -7.96 -3.32 -6.34
N GLY A 53 -8.24 -4.61 -6.55
CA GLY A 53 -7.26 -5.58 -7.03
C GLY A 53 -6.28 -6.09 -5.96
N TYR A 54 -6.51 -5.78 -4.69
CA TYR A 54 -5.70 -6.26 -3.57
C TYR A 54 -5.89 -7.76 -3.29
N VAL A 55 -7.09 -8.29 -3.54
CA VAL A 55 -7.43 -9.69 -3.31
C VAL A 55 -8.17 -10.25 -4.54
N LYS A 56 -7.80 -11.46 -4.97
CA LYS A 56 -8.54 -12.15 -6.04
C LYS A 56 -9.89 -12.66 -5.48
N ASN A 57 -10.94 -12.60 -6.29
CA ASN A 57 -12.32 -12.92 -5.89
C ASN A 57 -12.47 -14.32 -5.22
N ASN A 58 -11.63 -15.29 -5.60
CA ASN A 58 -11.64 -16.67 -5.08
C ASN A 58 -10.44 -17.00 -4.17
N ALA A 59 -9.76 -16.01 -3.61
CA ALA A 59 -8.67 -16.28 -2.69
C ALA A 59 -9.22 -16.82 -1.36
N GLU A 60 -8.91 -18.07 -1.04
CA GLU A 60 -9.15 -18.67 0.29
C GLU A 60 -8.16 -18.06 1.31
N MET A 61 -8.36 -16.80 1.65
CA MET A 61 -7.57 -16.11 2.67
C MET A 61 -8.41 -15.95 3.94
N TYR A 62 -7.93 -16.55 5.03
CA TYR A 62 -8.48 -16.30 6.35
C TYR A 62 -7.90 -14.99 6.90
N ILE A 63 -8.62 -13.89 6.67
CA ILE A 63 -8.26 -12.57 7.17
C ILE A 63 -9.14 -12.23 8.36
N LYS A 64 -8.53 -12.10 9.53
CA LYS A 64 -9.21 -11.81 10.80
C LYS A 64 -9.81 -10.40 10.84
N ASP A 65 -9.12 -9.42 10.26
CA ASP A 65 -9.49 -8.00 10.30
C ASP A 65 -9.30 -7.39 8.91
N TRP A 66 -10.38 -7.39 8.14
CA TRP A 66 -10.37 -6.90 6.76
C TRP A 66 -10.14 -5.39 6.66
N GLN A 67 -10.58 -4.64 7.66
CA GLN A 67 -10.35 -3.20 7.73
C GLN A 67 -8.85 -2.91 7.85
N LYS A 68 -8.17 -3.49 8.83
CA LYS A 68 -6.71 -3.30 8.98
C LYS A 68 -5.96 -3.81 7.76
N PHE A 69 -6.36 -4.95 7.23
CA PHE A 69 -5.75 -5.52 6.03
C PHE A 69 -5.84 -4.56 4.84
N TYR A 70 -7.02 -3.98 4.58
CA TYR A 70 -7.20 -2.98 3.53
C TYR A 70 -6.30 -1.76 3.75
N ILE A 71 -6.23 -1.23 4.97
CA ILE A 71 -5.41 -0.04 5.26
C ILE A 71 -3.93 -0.32 5.02
N LEU A 72 -3.42 -1.47 5.45
CA LEU A 72 -2.03 -1.85 5.24
C LEU A 72 -1.69 -2.03 3.75
N LEU A 73 -2.59 -2.62 2.96
CA LEU A 73 -2.37 -2.79 1.53
C LEU A 73 -2.50 -1.48 0.75
N SER A 74 -3.51 -0.66 1.06
CA SER A 74 -3.71 0.62 0.38
C SER A 74 -2.62 1.63 0.65
N THR A 75 -1.88 1.47 1.75
CA THR A 75 -0.71 2.31 2.09
C THR A 75 0.62 1.65 1.74
N LYS A 76 0.61 0.43 1.19
CA LYS A 76 1.83 -0.32 0.87
C LYS A 76 2.63 0.37 -0.24
N LYS A 77 3.79 0.91 0.13
CA LYS A 77 4.78 1.48 -0.79
C LYS A 77 6.17 1.39 -0.17
N ASN A 78 7.22 1.56 -0.97
CA ASN A 78 8.55 1.74 -0.41
C ASN A 78 8.58 3.06 0.39
N LEU A 79 8.97 2.98 1.66
CA LEU A 79 9.09 4.14 2.54
C LEU A 79 10.50 4.74 2.49
N LEU A 80 11.48 3.98 1.99
CA LEU A 80 12.83 4.47 1.74
C LEU A 80 12.81 5.35 0.48
N LYS A 81 13.38 6.54 0.62
CA LYS A 81 13.62 7.44 -0.51
C LYS A 81 14.93 7.05 -1.19
N ASN A 82 14.99 7.27 -2.50
CA ASN A 82 16.17 7.01 -3.32
C ASN A 82 16.84 5.63 -3.06
N PRO A 83 16.09 4.51 -3.10
CA PRO A 83 16.65 3.18 -2.81
C PRO A 83 17.62 2.69 -3.89
N CYS A 84 17.55 3.25 -5.10
CA CYS A 84 18.30 2.79 -6.28
C CYS A 84 19.32 3.83 -6.78
N ALA A 85 19.74 4.78 -5.94
CA ALA A 85 20.78 5.77 -6.26
C ALA A 85 20.51 6.70 -7.46
N GLU A 86 19.28 6.78 -7.96
CA GLU A 86 18.88 7.67 -9.07
C GLU A 86 19.05 9.16 -8.72
N GLU A 87 18.97 9.51 -7.43
CA GLU A 87 19.14 10.87 -6.93
C GLU A 87 20.50 11.06 -6.22
N GLY A 88 21.52 10.31 -6.62
CA GLY A 88 22.82 10.37 -5.96
C GLY A 88 22.75 9.82 -4.53
N PHE A 89 23.36 10.52 -3.57
CA PHE A 89 23.26 10.21 -2.13
C PHE A 89 22.11 10.96 -1.42
N ASN A 90 21.22 11.63 -2.16
CA ASN A 90 20.10 12.33 -1.54
C ASN A 90 19.25 11.35 -0.72
N HIS A 91 18.75 11.84 0.42
CA HIS A 91 17.98 11.07 1.41
C HIS A 91 18.75 9.99 2.18
N TRP A 92 20.06 9.86 1.95
CA TRP A 92 20.94 8.99 2.72
C TRP A 92 21.94 9.83 3.54
N THR A 93 22.22 9.37 4.75
CA THR A 93 23.32 9.88 5.57
C THR A 93 24.43 8.85 5.52
N ILE A 94 25.63 9.27 5.11
CA ILE A 94 26.80 8.40 5.07
C ILE A 94 27.47 8.46 6.43
N ASP A 95 27.22 7.46 7.26
CA ASP A 95 27.78 7.40 8.63
C ASP A 95 29.30 7.15 8.62
N TYR A 96 29.79 6.40 7.64
CA TYR A 96 31.21 6.11 7.45
C TYR A 96 31.57 6.03 5.96
N ASN A 97 32.68 6.67 5.58
CA ASN A 97 33.05 6.89 4.18
C ASN A 97 34.56 6.66 3.93
N GLY A 98 35.07 5.49 4.37
CA GLY A 98 36.47 5.09 4.23
C GLY A 98 36.94 4.84 2.80
N GLY A 99 38.25 4.63 2.64
CA GLY A 99 38.91 4.32 1.37
C GLY A 99 38.63 5.33 0.26
N ASP A 100 38.26 4.85 -0.92
CA ASP A 100 37.88 5.66 -2.08
C ASP A 100 36.42 6.17 -2.01
N GLN A 101 35.80 6.13 -0.82
CA GLN A 101 34.45 6.57 -0.53
C GLN A 101 33.35 5.73 -1.20
N TRP A 102 32.13 5.95 -0.75
CA TRP A 102 30.94 5.46 -1.41
C TRP A 102 30.83 6.02 -2.82
N LYS A 103 30.48 5.16 -3.77
CA LYS A 103 30.25 5.51 -5.17
C LYS A 103 28.91 4.98 -5.64
N ILE A 104 28.48 5.52 -6.77
CA ILE A 104 27.28 5.09 -7.47
C ILE A 104 27.73 4.59 -8.84
N GLU A 105 27.29 3.39 -9.19
CA GLU A 105 27.62 2.74 -10.45
C GLU A 105 26.34 2.30 -11.17
N ALA A 106 26.41 2.24 -12.50
CA ALA A 106 25.31 1.78 -13.34
C ALA A 106 25.35 0.24 -13.49
N LEU A 107 24.17 -0.38 -13.52
CA LEU A 107 24.00 -1.79 -13.82
C LEU A 107 24.09 -2.06 -15.33
N PRO A 108 24.64 -3.22 -15.73
CA PRO A 108 25.35 -4.19 -14.89
C PRO A 108 26.75 -3.69 -14.52
N GLY A 109 27.16 -3.91 -13.27
CA GLY A 109 28.53 -3.62 -12.83
C GLY A 109 29.57 -4.51 -13.50
N ALA A 110 30.86 -4.19 -13.31
CA ALA A 110 31.99 -4.91 -13.93
C ALA A 110 32.02 -6.43 -13.67
N LYS A 111 31.39 -6.90 -12.58
CA LYS A 111 31.17 -8.32 -12.26
C LYS A 111 29.71 -8.64 -11.90
N GLY A 112 28.78 -7.75 -12.23
CA GLY A 112 27.39 -7.84 -11.84
C GLY A 112 26.52 -8.59 -12.86
N THR A 113 25.48 -9.25 -12.37
CA THR A 113 24.36 -9.70 -13.20
C THR A 113 23.31 -8.59 -13.30
N ALA A 114 22.45 -8.66 -14.33
CA ALA A 114 21.29 -7.78 -14.38
C ALA A 114 20.38 -7.98 -13.15
N PHE A 115 19.71 -6.91 -12.72
CA PHE A 115 18.72 -6.97 -11.65
C PHE A 115 17.37 -7.50 -12.21
N PRO A 116 16.60 -8.30 -11.47
CA PRO A 116 15.34 -8.86 -11.97
C PRO A 116 14.30 -7.82 -12.38
N GLU A 117 14.32 -6.65 -11.73
CA GLU A 117 13.42 -5.55 -12.04
C GLU A 117 14.11 -4.52 -12.93
N ASN A 118 13.61 -4.37 -14.16
CA ASN A 118 14.19 -3.51 -15.19
C ASN A 118 14.27 -2.01 -14.84
N HIS A 119 13.57 -1.58 -13.78
CA HIS A 119 13.59 -0.18 -13.36
C HIS A 119 14.81 0.17 -12.50
N VAL A 120 15.53 -0.83 -11.96
CA VAL A 120 16.74 -0.63 -11.17
C VAL A 120 17.92 -0.48 -12.12
N LYS A 121 18.51 0.72 -12.16
CA LYS A 121 19.61 1.05 -13.09
C LYS A 121 20.92 1.37 -12.41
N ASN A 122 20.89 1.82 -11.16
CA ASN A 122 22.08 2.19 -10.41
C ASN A 122 22.13 1.47 -9.06
N TYR A 123 23.31 1.43 -8.46
CA TYR A 123 23.55 0.86 -7.13
C TYR A 123 24.64 1.63 -6.38
N PHE A 124 24.59 1.55 -5.05
CA PHE A 124 25.61 2.08 -4.16
C PHE A 124 26.74 1.06 -3.96
N VAL A 125 27.99 1.52 -3.95
CA VAL A 125 29.19 0.69 -3.79
C VAL A 125 30.05 1.25 -2.66
N THR A 126 30.47 0.38 -1.75
CA THR A 126 31.42 0.71 -0.68
C THR A 126 32.86 0.61 -1.17
N SER A 127 33.74 1.36 -0.51
CA SER A 127 35.19 1.16 -0.67
C SER A 127 35.77 0.28 0.44
N TYR A 128 37.09 0.08 0.42
CA TYR A 128 37.86 -0.52 1.50
C TYR A 128 37.96 0.44 2.69
N GLY A 129 38.32 -0.07 3.87
CA GLY A 129 38.43 0.73 5.10
C GLY A 129 37.16 0.66 5.94
#